data_AF-A0A7D4BQ10-F1
#
_entry.id   AF-A0A7D4BQ10-F1
#
_cell.length_a   1.000
_cell.length_b   1.000
_cell.length_c   1.000
_cell.angle_alpha   90.00
_cell.angle_beta   90.00
_cell.angle_gamma   90.00
#
_symmetry.space_group_name_H-M   'P 1'
#
loop_
_entity.id
_entity.type
_entity.pdbx_description
1 polymer ?
#
loop_
_entity_poly.entity_id
_entity_poly.type
_entity_poly.pdbx_seq_one_letter_code
_entity_poly.pdbx_strand_id
1 'polypeptide(L)' 'MNCDRCGVDASLAHRDVDGFAYYLCDACINGWDAVRGSSPEAGDETRSTAQ' A
#
# COMPACT_ATOMS: atom_id res chain seq x y z
N MET A 1 5.98 6.85 17.15
CA MET A 1 5.31 5.55 16.90
C MET A 1 6.23 4.76 15.98
N ASN A 2 6.40 3.45 16.20
CA ASN A 2 7.36 2.66 15.43
C ASN A 2 6.74 2.11 14.14
N CYS A 3 7.51 2.13 13.05
CA CYS A 3 7.08 1.58 11.78
C CYS A 3 6.93 0.05 11.87
N ASP A 4 5.78 -0.50 11.44
CA ASP A 4 5.53 -1.94 11.47
C ASP A 4 6.55 -2.76 10.64
N ARG A 5 7.14 -2.15 9.60
CA ARG A 5 8.05 -2.84 8.67
C ARG A 5 9.52 -2.83 9.12
N CYS A 6 10.00 -1.71 9.65
CA CYS A 6 11.42 -1.53 9.95
C CYS A 6 11.72 -1.12 11.40
N GLY A 7 10.69 -0.91 12.22
CA GLY A 7 10.82 -0.62 13.66
C GLY A 7 11.34 0.77 14.00
N VAL A 8 11.64 1.62 13.02
CA VAL A 8 12.15 2.99 13.27
C VAL A 8 11.05 3.86 13.88
N ASP A 9 11.42 4.70 14.86
CA ASP A 9 10.52 5.72 15.36
C ASP A 9 10.48 6.89 14.37
N ALA A 10 9.34 7.04 13.70
CA ALA A 10 9.13 8.04 12.65
C ALA A 10 7.65 8.40 12.55
N SER A 11 7.34 9.40 11.72
CA SER A 11 5.97 9.68 11.31
C SER A 11 5.45 8.53 10.45
N LEU A 12 4.33 7.93 10.87
CA LEU A 12 3.71 6.80 10.18
C LEU A 12 2.48 7.27 9.40
N ALA A 13 2.31 6.73 8.20
CA ALA A 13 1.10 6.86 7.41
C ALA A 13 0.32 5.55 7.44
N HIS A 14 -1.01 5.69 7.54
CA HIS A 14 -1.96 4.58 7.50
C HIS A 14 -2.15 4.10 6.06
N ARG A 15 -2.08 2.79 5.84
CA ARG A 15 -2.38 2.14 4.57
C ARG A 15 -3.28 0.94 4.78
N ASP A 16 -4.41 0.95 4.10
CA ASP A 16 -5.29 -0.21 4.00
C ASP A 16 -4.94 -1.01 2.74
N VAL A 17 -4.66 -2.29 2.90
CA VAL A 17 -4.36 -3.22 1.81
C VAL A 17 -5.11 -4.52 2.08
N ASP A 18 -6.03 -4.88 1.18
CA ASP A 18 -6.86 -6.08 1.29
C ASP A 18 -7.64 -6.17 2.62
N GLY A 19 -7.98 -5.02 3.21
CA GLY A 19 -8.68 -4.91 4.50
C GLY A 19 -7.76 -4.99 5.74
N PHE A 20 -6.44 -4.95 5.55
CA PHE A 20 -5.46 -4.87 6.62
C PHE A 20 -4.83 -3.49 6.70
N ALA A 21 -4.89 -2.90 7.88
CA ALA A 21 -4.27 -1.61 8.20
C ALA A 21 -2.79 -1.79 8.55
N TYR A 22 -1.93 -1.06 7.85
CA TYR A 22 -0.48 -0.98 8.09
C TYR A 22 -0.09 0.46 8.46
N TYR A 23 0.79 0.62 9.45
CA TYR A 23 1.35 1.92 9.83
C TYR A 23 2.84 1.97 9.49
N LEU A 24 3.15 2.62 8.36
CA LEU A 24 4.49 2.60 7.78
C LEU A 24 5.09 4.00 7.71
N CYS A 25 6.41 4.08 7.88
CA CYS A 25 7.15 5.30 7.63
C CYS A 25 7.26 5.60 6.13
N ASP A 26 7.52 6.86 5.81
CA ASP A 26 7.62 7.36 4.43
C ASP A 26 8.61 6.56 3.56
N ALA A 27 9.78 6.20 4.10
CA ALA A 27 10.77 5.39 3.39
C ALA A 27 10.24 4.00 3.00
N CYS A 28 9.51 3.34 3.91
CA CYS A 28 8.89 2.04 3.65
C CYS A 28 7.73 2.14 2.65
N ILE A 29 7.00 3.25 2.65
CA ILE A 29 5.92 3.53 1.69
C ILE A 29 6.52 3.76 0.29
N ASN A 30 7.53 4.60 0.16
CA ASN A 30 8.20 4.85 -1.13
C ASN A 30 8.77 3.56 -1.74
N GLY A 31 9.42 2.72 -0.93
CA GLY A 31 9.92 1.42 -1.39
C GLY A 31 8.81 0.44 -1.76
N TRP A 32 7.64 0.54 -1.14
CA TRP A 32 6.48 -0.27 -1.49
C TRP A 32 5.84 0.21 -2.80
N ASP A 33 5.65 1.52 -2.96
CA ASP A 33 5.10 2.13 -4.17
C ASP A 33 5.96 1.80 -5.40
N ALA A 34 7.29 1.84 -5.27
CA ALA A 34 8.21 1.43 -6.32
C ALA A 34 8.00 -0.02 -6.81
N VAL A 35 7.59 -0.94 -5.92
CA VAL A 35 7.28 -2.33 -6.28
C VAL A 35 5.87 -2.45 -6.86
N ARG A 36 4.90 -1.68 -6.34
CA ARG A 36 3.50 -1.72 -6.79
C ARG A 36 3.23 -0.93 -8.07
N GLY A 37 4.04 0.05 -8.41
CA GLY A 37 3.98 0.78 -9.68
C GLY A 37 4.26 -0.09 -10.92
N SER A 38 4.70 -1.34 -10.72
CA SER A 38 4.80 -2.36 -11.78
C SER A 38 3.59 -3.31 -11.86
N SER A 39 2.55 -3.13 -11.04
CA SER A 39 1.31 -3.89 -11.19
C SER A 39 0.44 -3.19 -12.25
N PRO A 40 0.22 -3.78 -13.44
CA PRO A 40 -0.92 -3.38 -14.23
C PRO A 40 -2.18 -3.74 -13.43
N GLU A 41 -3.13 -2.82 -13.37
CA GLU A 41 -4.49 -3.08 -12.89
C GLU A 41 -4.70 -3.10 -11.36
N ALA A 42 -4.54 -1.94 -10.72
CA ALA A 42 -5.49 -1.51 -9.71
C ALA A 42 -6.55 -0.63 -10.40
N GLY A 43 -7.29 -1.27 -11.30
CA GLY A 43 -8.26 -0.64 -12.19
C GLY A 43 -9.17 -1.69 -12.82
N ASP A 44 -9.54 -2.75 -12.08
CA ASP A 44 -10.65 -3.61 -12.48
C ASP A 44 -11.98 -2.86 -12.20
N GLU A 45 -12.17 -1.78 -12.94
CA GLU A 45 -13.49 -1.26 -13.31
C GLU A 45 -13.86 -1.90 -14.66
N THR A 46 -13.86 -3.23 -14.79
CA THR A 46 -14.53 -3.89 -15.92
C THR A 46 -15.15 -5.21 -15.47
N ARG A 47 -16.03 -5.15 -14.46
CA ARG A 47 -17.19 -6.04 -14.46
C ARG A 47 -18.16 -5.58 -15.54
N SER A 48 -17.79 -5.75 -16.80
CA SER A 48 -18.75 -5.80 -17.90
C SER A 48 -19.62 -7.03 -17.66
N THR A 49 -20.76 -6.83 -17.01
CA THR A 49 -21.85 -7.81 -17.05
C THR A 49 -22.19 -8.06 -18.51
N ALA A 50 -21.99 -9.32 -18.91
CA ALA A 50 -22.37 -9.84 -20.20
C ALA A 50 -23.86 -9.59 -20.50
N GLN A 51 -24.12 -9.43 -21.80
CA GLN A 51 -25.38 -9.09 -22.45
C GLN A 51 -26.54 -10.03 -22.11
#